data_AF-A0A6N8B648-F1
#
_entry.id   AF-A0A6N8B648-F1
#
_cell.length_a   1.000
_cell.length_b   1.000
_cell.length_c   1.000
_cell.angle_alpha   90.00
_cell.angle_beta   90.00
_cell.angle_gamma   90.00
#
_symmetry.space_group_name_H-M   'P 1'
#
loop_
_entity.id
_entity.type
_entity.pdbx_description
1 polymer ?
#
loop_
_entity_poly.entity_id
_entity_poly.type
_entity_poly.pdbx_seq_one_letter_code
_entity_poly.pdbx_strand_id
1 'polypeptide(L)' 'MSQSVYSVVKLHDNEIDDVAVFETEEAANEYANELAGREEYQQILVMWTKMNNTNMQVTLNEMRK' A
#
# COMPACT_ATOMS: atom_id res chain seq x y z
N MET A 1 -20.68 -8.20 -4.80
CA MET A 1 -19.74 -8.39 -3.68
C MET A 1 -18.74 -7.24 -3.75
N SER A 2 -18.49 -6.54 -2.66
CA SER A 2 -17.45 -5.51 -2.62
C SER A 2 -16.12 -6.23 -2.37
N GLN A 3 -15.17 -6.14 -3.28
CA GLN A 3 -13.79 -6.59 -3.02
C GLN A 3 -12.95 -5.36 -2.74
N SER A 4 -12.37 -5.31 -1.55
CA SER A 4 -11.35 -4.34 -1.18
C SER A 4 -9.99 -5.01 -1.34
N VAL A 5 -9.09 -4.36 -2.07
CA VAL A 5 -7.71 -4.81 -2.24
C VAL A 5 -6.81 -3.71 -1.68
N TYR A 6 -5.89 -4.08 -0.81
CA TYR A 6 -4.91 -3.17 -0.22
C TYR A 6 -3.54 -3.48 -0.83
N SER A 7 -2.80 -2.46 -1.24
CA SER A 7 -1.50 -2.61 -1.89
C SER A 7 -0.48 -1.72 -1.22
N VAL A 8 0.65 -2.28 -0.84
CA VAL A 8 1.78 -1.56 -0.26
C VAL A 8 2.89 -1.52 -1.30
N VAL A 9 3.24 -0.32 -1.78
CA VAL A 9 4.31 -0.09 -2.75
C VAL A 9 5.51 0.47 -2.03
N LYS A 10 6.67 -0.16 -2.23
CA LYS A 10 7.95 0.27 -1.68
C LYS A 10 8.73 1.00 -2.76
N LEU A 11 9.24 2.17 -2.42
CA LEU A 11 10.14 2.91 -3.28
C LEU A 11 11.55 2.95 -2.70
N HIS A 12 12.50 2.53 -3.54
CA HIS A 12 13.93 2.63 -3.32
C HIS A 12 14.53 3.44 -4.47
N ASP A 13 15.26 4.51 -4.17
CA ASP A 13 15.86 5.42 -5.17
C ASP A 13 14.84 5.98 -6.20
N ASN A 14 13.63 6.34 -5.74
CA ASN A 14 12.49 6.75 -6.57
C ASN A 14 11.98 5.71 -7.59
N GLU A 15 12.48 4.48 -7.56
CA GLU A 15 11.97 3.38 -8.37
C GLU A 15 11.07 2.45 -7.53
N ILE A 16 10.11 1.80 -8.20
CA ILE A 16 9.28 0.78 -7.56
C ILE A 16 10.15 -0.45 -7.34
N ASP A 17 10.47 -0.73 -6.07
CA ASP A 17 11.22 -1.91 -5.69
C ASP A 17 10.30 -3.14 -5.61
N ASP A 18 9.18 -3.00 -4.90
CA ASP A 18 8.25 -4.11 -4.67
C ASP A 18 6.81 -3.63 -4.43
N VAL A 19 5.85 -4.52 -4.73
CA VAL A 19 4.41 -4.30 -4.52
C VAL A 19 3.81 -5.52 -3.82
N ALA A 20 3.39 -5.33 -2.57
CA ALA A 20 2.68 -6.36 -1.80
C ALA A 20 1.17 -6.09 -1.81
N VAL A 21 0.36 -7.16 -1.90
CA VAL A 21 -1.10 -7.07 -1.97
C VAL A 21 -1.74 -7.84 -0.81
N PHE A 22 -2.72 -7.22 -0.16
CA PHE A 22 -3.39 -7.72 1.03
C PHE A 22 -4.91 -7.63 0.90
N GLU A 23 -5.60 -8.55 1.57
CA GLU A 23 -7.07 -8.59 1.60
C GLU A 23 -7.67 -7.67 2.68
N THR A 24 -6.87 -7.27 3.67
CA THR A 24 -7.30 -6.45 4.80
C THR A 24 -6.42 -5.22 4.99
N GLU A 25 -7.03 -4.14 5.53
CA GLU A 25 -6.34 -2.89 5.83
C GLU A 25 -5.31 -3.04 6.95
N GLU A 26 -5.64 -3.80 8.00
CA GLU A 26 -4.74 -4.06 9.12
C GLU A 26 -3.46 -4.73 8.66
N ALA A 27 -3.54 -5.78 7.82
CA ALA A 27 -2.35 -6.47 7.33
C ALA A 27 -1.46 -5.57 6.47
N ALA A 28 -2.07 -4.73 5.61
CA ALA A 28 -1.33 -3.77 4.80
C ALA A 28 -0.64 -2.70 5.66
N ASN A 29 -1.30 -2.21 6.70
CA ASN A 29 -0.75 -1.21 7.60
C ASN A 29 0.33 -1.79 8.53
N GLU A 30 0.17 -3.00 9.05
CA GLU A 30 1.20 -3.68 9.84
C GLU A 30 2.46 -3.86 8.99
N TYR A 31 2.31 -4.37 7.77
CA TYR A 31 3.42 -4.54 6.84
C TYR A 31 4.12 -3.21 6.49
N ALA A 32 3.34 -2.17 6.23
CA ALA A 32 3.89 -0.84 5.94
C ALA A 32 4.63 -0.24 7.15
N ASN A 33 4.14 -0.45 8.37
CA ASN A 33 4.81 0.00 9.60
C ASN A 33 6.12 -0.76 9.85
N GLU A 34 6.14 -2.07 9.64
CA GLU A 34 7.37 -2.86 9.73
C GLU A 34 8.44 -2.39 8.73
N LEU A 35 8.01 -1.96 7.55
CA LEU A 35 8.90 -1.44 6.50
C LEU A 35 9.36 0.00 6.76
N ALA A 36 8.50 0.84 7.34
CA ALA A 36 8.85 2.23 7.68
C ALA A 36 10.01 2.29 8.69
N GLY A 37 10.17 1.25 9.51
CA GLY A 37 11.32 1.07 10.41
C GLY A 37 12.63 0.68 9.72
N ARG A 38 12.62 0.33 8.42
CA ARG A 38 13.83 -0.03 7.67
C ARG A 38 14.46 1.21 7.03
N GLU A 39 15.80 1.28 7.07
CA GLU A 39 16.53 2.43 6.51
C GLU A 39 16.64 2.42 4.98
N GLU A 40 16.37 1.27 4.36
CA GLU A 40 16.53 1.06 2.93
C GLU A 40 15.48 1.76 2.05
N TYR A 41 14.24 1.95 2.54
CA TYR A 41 13.16 2.55 1.74
C TYR A 41 13.01 4.04 2.02
N GLN A 42 12.94 4.83 0.94
CA GLN A 42 12.76 6.28 0.98
C GLN A 42 11.28 6.64 1.19
N GLN A 43 10.39 5.83 0.63
CA GLN A 43 8.96 6.10 0.62
C GLN A 43 8.16 4.79 0.57
N ILE A 44 7.07 4.75 1.33
CA ILE A 44 6.12 3.63 1.34
C ILE A 44 4.74 4.20 1.04
N LEU A 45 4.07 3.61 0.04
CA LEU A 45 2.72 4.00 -0.35
C LEU A 45 1.76 2.90 0.01
N VAL A 46 0.72 3.21 0.78
CA VAL A 46 -0.39 2.29 1.04
C VAL A 46 -1.58 2.75 0.23
N MET A 47 -1.97 1.92 -0.73
CA MET A 47 -3.13 2.13 -1.59
C MET A 47 -4.23 1.17 -1.18
N TRP A 48 -5.49 1.62 -1.19
CA TRP A 48 -6.62 0.70 -1.13
C TRP A 48 -7.58 0.98 -2.26
N THR A 49 -8.01 -0.11 -2.90
CA THR A 49 -8.92 -0.11 -4.04
C THR A 49 -10.18 -0.86 -3.65
N LYS A 50 -11.30 -0.15 -3.57
CA LYS A 50 -12.61 -0.77 -3.38
C LYS A 50 -13.31 -0.90 -4.72
N MET A 51 -13.50 -2.14 -5.14
CA MET A 51 -14.26 -2.48 -6.34
C MET A 51 -15.71 -2.74 -5.97
N ASN A 52 -16.60 -1.85 -6.43
CA ASN A 52 -18.04 -2.00 -6.29
C ASN A 52 -18.69 -2.00 -7.67
N ASN A 53 -18.79 -3.17 -8.34
CA ASN A 53 -19.52 -3.55 -9.59
C ASN A 53 -19.57 -2.59 -10.81
N THR A 54 -19.40 -1.28 -10.65
CA THR A 54 -19.50 -0.19 -11.62
C THR A 54 -18.57 0.98 -11.26
N ASN A 55 -18.11 1.10 -10.00
CA ASN A 55 -17.24 2.18 -9.54
C ASN A 55 -15.98 1.62 -8.86
N MET A 56 -14.83 2.23 -9.16
CA MET A 56 -13.55 1.98 -8.51
C MET A 56 -13.18 3.21 -7.69
N GLN A 57 -12.96 3.03 -6.39
CA GLN A 57 -12.42 4.07 -5.51
C GLN A 57 -11.00 3.67 -5.11
N VAL A 58 -10.02 4.50 -5.48
CA VAL A 58 -8.62 4.37 -5.08
C VAL A 58 -8.32 5.48 -4.09
N THR A 59 -7.79 5.11 -2.93
CA THR A 59 -7.28 6.08 -1.95
C THR A 59 -5.83 5.74 -1.69
N LEU A 60 -4.99 6.76 -1.68
CA LEU A 60 -3.55 6.65 -1.54
C LEU A 60 -3.13 7.37 -0.26
N ASN A 61 -2.43 6.65 0.61
CA ASN A 61 -1.83 7.18 1.81
C ASN A 61 -0.31 7.12 1.64
N GLU A 62 0.35 8.29 1.59
CA GLU A 62 1.80 8.39 1.49
C GLU A 62 2.42 8.42 2.88
N MET A 63 3.30 7.46 3.16
CA MET A 63 4.21 7.54 4.29
C MET A 63 5.61 7.88 3.77
N ARG A 64 6.00 9.14 3.96
CA ARG A 64 7.36 9.62 3.71
C ARG A 64 8.09 9.70 5.05
N LYS A 65 9.39 9.41 5.04
CA LYS A 65 10.27 9.83 6.14
C LYS A 65 10.33 11.36 6.22
#